data_AF-A0A1Z8QCQ6-F1
#
_entry.id   AF-A0A1Z8QCQ6-F1
#
_cell.length_a   1.000
_cell.length_b   1.000
_cell.length_c   1.000
_cell.angle_alpha   90.00
_cell.angle_beta   90.00
_cell.angle_gamma   90.00
#
_symmetry.space_group_name_H-M   'P 1'
#
loop_
_entity.id
_entity.type
_entity.pdbx_description
1 polymer ?
#
loop_
_entity_poly.entity_id
_entity_poly.type
_entity_poly.pdbx_seq_one_letter_code
_entity_poly.pdbx_strand_id
1 'polypeptide(L)' 'MINDLIFMEGHGLFVWSAFIFTFVGCVYLYVKTAKELRKQEKIYLNSLKKLPEVKITEIKKQKLAKQILAHI' A
#
# COMPACT_ATOMS: atom_id res chain seq x y z
N MET A 1 -15.50 40.74 -6.64
CA MET A 1 -15.57 39.32 -7.09
C MET A 1 -14.49 38.44 -6.46
N ILE A 2 -13.20 38.54 -6.81
CA ILE A 2 -12.18 37.64 -6.22
C ILE A 2 -11.95 37.90 -4.73
N ASN A 3 -11.99 39.17 -4.32
CA ASN A 3 -11.83 39.57 -2.92
C ASN A 3 -13.00 39.09 -2.06
N ASP A 4 -14.23 39.15 -2.57
CA ASP A 4 -15.43 38.64 -1.88
C ASP A 4 -15.36 37.14 -1.63
N LEU A 5 -14.82 36.38 -2.60
CA LEU A 5 -14.61 34.94 -2.46
C LEU A 5 -13.56 34.62 -1.39
N ILE A 6 -12.50 35.44 -1.27
CA ILE A 6 -11.43 35.23 -0.30
C ILE A 6 -11.87 35.66 1.11
N PHE A 7 -12.56 36.81 1.22
CA PHE A 7 -12.98 37.35 2.50
C PHE A 7 -14.27 36.72 3.03
N MET A 8 -15.09 36.08 2.19
CA MET A 8 -16.40 35.47 2.53
C MET A 8 -17.18 36.32 3.54
N GLU A 9 -17.51 37.56 3.16
CA GLU A 9 -18.22 38.52 4.03
C GLU A 9 -17.58 38.71 5.42
N GLY A 10 -16.25 38.57 5.54
CA GLY A 10 -15.50 38.68 6.80
C GLY A 10 -15.19 37.34 7.48
N HIS A 11 -15.72 36.21 7.01
CA HIS A 11 -15.51 34.88 7.58
C HIS A 11 -14.43 34.05 6.87
N GLY A 12 -13.79 34.59 5.84
CA GLY A 12 -12.83 33.87 5.01
C GLY A 12 -11.70 33.21 5.81
N LEU A 13 -11.14 33.90 6.80
CA LEU A 13 -10.05 33.37 7.62
C LEU A 13 -10.43 32.05 8.32
N PHE A 14 -11.65 31.96 8.84
CA PHE A 14 -12.14 30.76 9.51
C PHE A 14 -12.34 29.61 8.53
N VAL A 15 -12.95 29.90 7.38
CA VAL A 15 -13.18 28.90 6.33
C VAL A 15 -11.85 28.37 5.80
N TRP A 16 -10.92 29.24 5.41
CA TRP A 16 -9.60 28.84 4.92
C TRP A 16 -8.81 28.07 5.97
N SER A 17 -8.89 28.45 7.24
CA SER A 17 -8.21 27.72 8.34
C SER A 17 -8.79 26.32 8.52
N ALA A 18 -10.12 26.16 8.48
CA ALA A 18 -10.76 24.85 8.57
C ALA A 18 -10.40 23.96 7.36
N PHE A 19 -10.43 24.52 6.14
CA PHE A 19 -10.02 23.82 4.93
C PHE A 19 -8.56 23.36 4.99
N ILE A 20 -7.64 24.23 5.40
CA ILE A 20 -6.22 23.87 5.55
C ILE A 20 -6.06 22.77 6.59
N PHE A 21 -6.73 22.88 7.74
CA PHE A 21 -6.66 21.88 8.79
C PHE A 21 -7.13 20.50 8.29
N THR A 22 -8.28 20.43 7.62
CA THR A 22 -8.78 19.19 7.03
C THR A 22 -7.85 18.66 5.94
N PHE A 23 -7.35 19.53 5.06
CA PHE A 23 -6.45 19.15 3.98
C PHE A 23 -5.14 18.57 4.53
N VAL A 24 -4.55 19.19 5.56
CA VAL A 24 -3.36 18.67 6.25
C VAL A 24 -3.64 17.30 6.87
N GLY A 25 -4.80 17.12 7.52
CA GLY A 25 -5.21 15.82 8.06
C GLY A 25 -5.32 14.73 6.97
N CYS A 26 -5.98 15.05 5.85
CA CYS A 26 -6.09 14.16 4.71
C CYS A 26 -4.72 13.80 4.10
N VAL A 27 -3.85 14.79 3.90
CA VAL A 27 -2.50 14.57 3.36
C VAL A 27 -1.66 13.73 4.32
N TYR A 28 -1.72 13.99 5.62
CA TYR A 28 -1.02 13.20 6.62
C TYR A 28 -1.44 11.71 6.56
N LEU A 29 -2.75 11.45 6.56
CA LEU A 29 -3.28 10.10 6.45
C LEU A 29 -2.92 9.46 5.10
N TYR A 30 -3.01 10.21 4.00
CA TYR A 30 -2.64 9.74 2.67
C TYR A 30 -1.18 9.30 2.61
N VAL A 31 -0.25 10.11 3.15
CA VAL A 31 1.18 9.76 3.18
C VAL A 31 1.44 8.52 4.03
N LYS A 32 0.77 8.40 5.17
CA LYS A 32 0.91 7.22 6.04
C LYS A 32 0.44 5.95 5.33
N THR A 33 -0.74 5.99 4.70
CA THR A 33 -1.30 4.87 3.94
C THR A 33 -0.45 4.53 2.72
N ALA A 34 0.03 5.53 1.97
CA ALA A 34 0.88 5.32 0.80
C ALA A 34 2.24 4.68 1.16
N LYS A 35 2.81 5.02 2.32
CA LYS A 35 4.03 4.38 2.82
C LYS A 35 3.79 2.91 3.14
N GLU A 36 2.69 2.58 3.82
CA GLU A 36 2.35 1.20 4.12
C GLU A 36 2.06 0.39 2.85
N LEU A 37 1.31 0.96 1.90
CA LEU A 37 1.06 0.34 0.59
C LEU A 37 2.37 0.00 -0.13
N ARG A 38 3.34 0.90 -0.18
CA ARG A 38 4.65 0.63 -0.80
C ARG A 38 5.44 -0.47 -0.09
N LYS A 39 5.29 -0.60 1.23
CA LYS A 39 5.92 -1.68 2.00
C LYS A 39 5.27 -3.02 1.65
N GLN A 40 3.94 -3.05 1.62
CA GLN A 40 3.17 -4.23 1.23
C GLN A 40 3.46 -4.64 -0.22
N GLU A 41 3.57 -3.68 -1.16
CA GLU A 41 3.91 -3.94 -2.55
C GLU A 41 5.28 -4.60 -2.71
N LYS A 42 6.30 -4.11 -1.98
CA LYS A 42 7.64 -4.74 -1.97
C LYS A 42 7.61 -6.16 -1.41
N ILE A 43 6.84 -6.38 -0.34
CA ILE A 43 6.67 -7.71 0.26
C ILE A 43 5.95 -8.63 -0.72
N TYR A 44 4.88 -8.15 -1.35
CA TYR A 44 4.11 -8.89 -2.34
C TYR A 44 4.95 -9.28 -3.55
N LEU A 45 5.73 -8.35 -4.13
CA LEU A 45 6.64 -8.63 -5.24
C LEU A 45 7.71 -9.67 -4.86
N ASN A 46 8.23 -9.62 -3.63
CA ASN A 46 9.19 -10.61 -3.15
C ASN A 46 8.52 -11.99 -2.93
N SER A 47 7.32 -12.01 -2.36
CA SER A 47 6.54 -13.24 -2.18
C SER A 47 6.14 -13.86 -3.53
N LEU A 48 5.79 -13.05 -4.53
CA LEU A 48 5.55 -13.52 -5.90
C LEU A 48 6.79 -14.11 -6.56
N LYS A 49 7.99 -13.57 -6.32
CA LYS A 49 9.24 -14.18 -6.79
C LYS A 49 9.58 -15.48 -6.06
N LYS A 50 9.24 -15.58 -4.78
CA LYS A 50 9.46 -16.78 -3.95
C LYS A 50 8.45 -17.90 -4.23
N LEU A 51 7.22 -17.57 -4.62
CA LEU A 51 6.19 -18.55 -4.95
C LEU A 51 6.61 -19.59 -6.02
N PRO A 52 7.24 -19.22 -7.15
CA PRO A 52 7.74 -20.20 -8.10
C PRO A 52 8.91 -21.02 -7.53
N GLU A 53 9.81 -20.44 -6.73
CA GLU A 53 10.92 -21.18 -6.11
C GLU A 53 10.42 -22.24 -5.11
N VAL A 54 9.46 -21.89 -4.26
CA VAL A 54 8.83 -22.81 -3.29
C VAL A 54 8.07 -23.92 -4.02
N LYS A 55 7.29 -23.56 -5.05
CA LYS A 55 6.52 -24.55 -5.83
C LYS A 55 7.45 -25.52 -6.59
N ILE A 56 8.56 -25.03 -7.13
CA ILE A 56 9.57 -25.86 -7.80
C ILE A 56 10.27 -26.79 -6.79
N THR A 57 10.58 -26.32 -5.58
CA THR A 57 11.19 -27.16 -4.54
C THR A 57 10.22 -28.19 -3.99
N GLU A 58 8.93 -27.86 -3.83
CA GLU A 58 7.89 -28.82 -3.45
C GLU A 58 7.68 -29.89 -4.52
N ILE A 59 7.59 -29.51 -5.80
CA ILE A 59 7.47 -30.47 -6.91
C ILE A 59 8.71 -31.38 -6.96
N LYS A 60 9.92 -30.84 -6.76
CA LYS A 60 11.15 -31.66 -6.67
C LYS A 60 11.11 -32.62 -5.50
N LYS A 61 10.76 -32.17 -4.29
CA LYS A 61 10.63 -33.03 -3.11
C LYS A 61 9.58 -34.13 -3.31
N GLN A 62 8.43 -33.80 -3.90
CA GLN A 62 7.37 -34.76 -4.19
C GLN A 62 7.82 -35.81 -5.23
N LYS A 63 8.55 -35.40 -6.28
CA LYS A 63 9.15 -36.33 -7.26
C LYS A 63 10.14 -37.28 -6.60
N LEU A 64 11.00 -36.76 -5.73
CA LEU A 64 12.02 -37.54 -5.03
C LEU A 64 11.37 -38.53 -4.05
N ALA A 65 10.36 -38.10 -3.30
CA ALA A 65 9.57 -38.98 -2.43
C ALA A 65 8.85 -40.09 -3.22
N LYS A 66 8.25 -39.76 -4.37
CA LYS A 66 7.65 -40.77 -5.26
C LYS A 66 8.68 -41.74 -5.85
N GLN A 67 9.88 -41.27 -6.18
CA GLN A 67 10.96 -42.14 -6.67
C GLN A 67 11.46 -43.11 -5.60
N ILE A 68 11.62 -42.64 -4.35
CA ILE A 68 12.00 -43.51 -3.23
C ILE A 68 10.91 -44.56 -2.97
N LEU A 69 9.65 -44.15 -2.95
CA LEU A 69 8.52 -45.06 -2.74
C LEU A 69 8.31 -46.06 -3.88
N ALA A 70 8.72 -45.74 -5.10
CA ALA A 70 8.66 -46.67 -6.22
C ALA A 70 9.87 -47.63 -6.31
N HIS A 71 10.89 -47.41 -5.47
CA HIS A 71 12.10 -48.24 -5.40
C HIS A 71 12.09 -49.20 -4.19
N ILE A 72 11.13 -49.05 -3.28
CA ILE A 72 10.79 -49.99 -2.20
C ILE A 72 9.68 -50.92 -2.71
#